data_AF-D3P499-F1
#
_entry.id   AF-D3P499-F1
#
_cell.length_a   1.000
_cell.length_b   1.000
_cell.length_c   1.000
_cell.angle_alpha   90.00
_cell.angle_beta   90.00
_cell.angle_gamma   90.00
#
_symmetry.space_group_name_H-M   'P 1'
#
loop_
_entity.id
_entity.type
_entity.pdbx_description
1 polymer ?
#
loop_
_entity_poly.entity_id
_entity_poly.type
_entity_poly.pdbx_seq_one_letter_code
_entity_poly.pdbx_strand_id
1 'polypeptide(L)'
;MPPSGRRQPGDIRIERLAGAVLAGRLEELVALRLAVLGEFPFLYSGSAAYEERYLSGLGGLPGGLILAAFDRNRMIAAATGAPLDQERLRPGGDRQTPSLLGQASSHPHRSMTGGQRHRHPFAVAFHFVRRD
;
A
#
# COMPACT_ATOMS: atom_id res chain seq x y z
N MET A 1 -27.27 -7.49 -28.04
CA MET A 1 -26.44 -8.26 -27.07
C MET A 1 -25.45 -7.31 -26.43
N PRO A 2 -25.31 -7.26 -25.10
CA PRO A 2 -24.10 -6.72 -24.51
C PRO A 2 -22.92 -7.67 -24.80
N PRO A 3 -21.67 -7.20 -24.90
CA PRO A 3 -20.52 -8.08 -24.90
C PRO A 3 -20.38 -8.70 -23.50
N SER A 4 -21.04 -9.85 -23.30
CA SER A 4 -20.92 -10.67 -22.09
C SER A 4 -19.59 -11.43 -22.13
N GLY A 5 -18.48 -10.70 -22.01
CA GLY A 5 -17.16 -11.26 -21.86
C GLY A 5 -16.62 -10.96 -20.47
N ARG A 6 -17.21 -11.56 -19.41
CA ARG A 6 -16.40 -11.75 -18.19
C ARG A 6 -15.26 -12.67 -18.61
N ARG A 7 -14.09 -12.12 -18.93
CA ARG A 7 -12.87 -12.92 -18.91
C ARG A 7 -12.85 -13.60 -17.55
N GLN A 8 -12.83 -14.93 -17.53
CA GLN A 8 -12.31 -15.60 -16.35
C GLN A 8 -10.97 -14.94 -16.04
N PRO A 9 -10.68 -14.58 -14.77
CA PRO A 9 -9.35 -14.09 -14.45
C PRO A 9 -8.38 -15.10 -15.06
N GLY A 10 -7.43 -14.63 -15.88
CA GLY A 10 -6.30 -15.49 -16.23
C GLY A 10 -5.59 -15.95 -14.96
N ASP A 11 -4.58 -16.79 -15.06
CA ASP A 11 -3.76 -17.16 -13.90
C ASP A 11 -3.16 -15.90 -13.26
N ILE A 12 -3.83 -15.38 -12.22
CA ILE A 12 -3.37 -14.22 -11.46
C ILE A 12 -2.35 -14.72 -10.45
N ARG A 13 -1.11 -14.24 -10.60
CA ARG A 13 -0.01 -14.55 -9.70
C ARG A 13 0.14 -13.42 -8.69
N ILE A 14 0.11 -13.74 -7.41
CA ILE A 14 0.41 -12.80 -6.34
C ILE A 14 1.86 -13.02 -5.90
N GLU A 15 2.61 -11.93 -5.80
CA GLU A 15 4.00 -11.95 -5.35
C GLU A 15 4.23 -10.90 -4.27
N ARG A 16 5.01 -11.27 -3.24
CA ARG A 16 5.53 -10.30 -2.27
C ARG A 16 6.77 -9.63 -2.85
N LEU A 17 6.76 -8.31 -2.93
CA LEU A 17 7.90 -7.53 -3.37
C LEU A 17 8.74 -7.09 -2.16
N ALA A 18 10.00 -7.50 -2.12
CA ALA A 18 10.97 -7.10 -1.11
C ALA A 18 12.41 -7.17 -1.67
N GLY A 19 13.33 -6.41 -1.09
CA GLY A 19 14.75 -6.42 -1.48
C GLY A 19 14.95 -6.23 -2.98
N ALA A 20 15.76 -7.10 -3.60
CA ALA A 20 16.07 -7.04 -5.04
C ALA A 20 14.83 -7.18 -5.94
N VAL A 21 13.82 -7.95 -5.49
CA VAL A 21 12.57 -8.14 -6.25
C VAL A 21 11.79 -6.83 -6.30
N LEU A 22 11.72 -6.10 -5.18
CA LEU A 22 11.13 -4.77 -5.16
C LEU A 22 11.93 -3.80 -6.02
N ALA A 23 13.26 -3.78 -5.89
CA ALA A 23 14.11 -2.89 -6.67
C ALA A 23 13.92 -3.07 -8.19
N GLY A 24 13.81 -4.32 -8.66
CA GLY A 24 13.58 -4.62 -10.08
C GLY A 24 12.16 -4.33 -10.59
N ARG A 25 11.21 -3.99 -9.70
CA ARG A 25 9.80 -3.70 -10.03
C ARG A 25 9.32 -2.35 -9.52
N LEU A 26 10.23 -1.55 -8.95
CA LEU A 26 9.89 -0.30 -8.26
C LEU A 26 9.24 0.70 -9.22
N GLU A 27 9.82 0.88 -10.40
CA GLU A 27 9.29 1.78 -11.43
C GLU A 27 7.88 1.38 -11.89
N GLU A 28 7.65 0.08 -12.14
CA GLU A 28 6.33 -0.46 -12.53
C GLU A 28 5.28 -0.21 -11.43
N LEU A 29 5.67 -0.37 -10.16
CA LEU A 29 4.80 -0.13 -9.01
C LEU A 29 4.49 1.36 -8.81
N VAL A 30 5.46 2.24 -9.03
CA VAL A 30 5.29 3.71 -8.99
C VAL A 30 4.31 4.14 -10.07
N ALA A 31 4.51 3.67 -11.30
CA ALA A 31 3.62 3.98 -12.42
C ALA A 31 2.18 3.52 -12.16
N LEU A 32 2.01 2.31 -11.60
CA LEU A 32 0.70 1.80 -11.20
C LEU A 32 0.03 2.74 -10.18
N ARG A 33 0.75 3.13 -9.13
CA ARG A 33 0.19 3.96 -8.06
C ARG A 33 -0.14 5.37 -8.53
N LEU A 34 0.70 5.97 -9.38
CA LEU A 34 0.41 7.28 -9.98
C LEU A 34 -0.82 7.22 -10.90
N ALA A 35 -0.98 6.16 -11.69
CA ALA A 35 -2.16 6.00 -12.55
C ALA A 35 -3.44 5.93 -11.70
N VAL A 36 -3.45 5.12 -10.63
CA VAL A 36 -4.62 4.95 -9.76
C VAL A 36 -4.90 6.20 -8.92
N LEU A 37 -3.89 6.77 -8.29
CA LEU A 37 -4.06 7.95 -7.43
C LEU A 37 -4.35 9.22 -8.24
N GLY A 38 -3.88 9.26 -9.50
CA GLY A 38 -4.19 10.32 -10.45
C GLY A 38 -5.67 10.40 -10.82
N GLU A 39 -6.45 9.33 -10.63
CA GLU A 39 -7.92 9.37 -10.75
C GLU A 39 -8.59 10.10 -9.57
N PHE A 40 -7.87 10.31 -8.47
CA PHE A 40 -8.35 10.96 -7.25
C PHE A 40 -7.47 12.17 -6.85
N PRO A 41 -7.24 13.15 -7.75
CA PRO A 41 -6.24 14.20 -7.58
C PRO A 41 -6.52 15.13 -6.39
N PHE A 42 -7.77 15.22 -5.95
CA PHE A 42 -8.18 16.00 -4.78
C PHE A 42 -7.77 15.36 -3.44
N LEU A 43 -7.42 14.07 -3.46
CA LEU A 43 -6.98 13.32 -2.28
C LEU A 43 -5.45 13.12 -2.28
N TYR A 44 -4.78 13.33 -3.41
CA TYR A 44 -3.37 12.99 -3.54
C TYR A 44 -2.65 13.75 -4.67
N SER A 45 -1.64 14.56 -4.31
CA SER A 45 -0.66 15.15 -5.23
C SER A 45 0.66 14.37 -5.20
N GLY A 46 0.66 13.18 -5.79
CA GLY A 46 1.85 12.32 -5.87
C GLY A 46 2.85 12.74 -6.95
N SER A 47 4.13 12.49 -6.72
CA SER A 47 5.17 12.53 -7.77
C SER A 47 5.91 11.19 -7.83
N ALA A 48 6.48 10.83 -8.98
CA ALA A 48 7.24 9.59 -9.13
C ALA A 48 8.37 9.48 -8.09
N ALA A 49 9.16 10.55 -7.93
CA ALA A 49 10.24 10.59 -6.94
C ALA A 49 9.74 10.49 -5.49
N TYR A 50 8.52 10.95 -5.19
CA TYR A 50 7.91 10.74 -3.88
C TYR A 50 7.55 9.28 -3.67
N GLU A 51 6.85 8.68 -4.64
CA GLU A 51 6.42 7.27 -4.59
C GLU A 51 7.60 6.32 -4.50
N GLU A 52 8.67 6.53 -5.27
CA GLU A 52 9.89 5.72 -5.22
C GLU A 52 10.49 5.68 -3.81
N ARG A 53 10.61 6.85 -3.18
CA ARG A 53 11.13 6.98 -1.82
C ARG A 53 10.22 6.32 -0.80
N TYR A 54 8.91 6.55 -0.93
CA TYR A 54 7.91 5.96 -0.04
C TYR A 54 7.93 4.42 -0.12
N LEU A 55 7.88 3.85 -1.32
CA LEU A 55 7.85 2.41 -1.55
C LEU A 55 9.15 1.72 -1.17
N SER A 56 10.30 2.36 -1.43
CA SER A 56 11.60 1.85 -1.00
C SER A 56 11.71 1.81 0.52
N GLY A 57 11.25 2.87 1.20
CA GLY A 57 11.18 2.93 2.65
C GLY A 57 10.25 1.86 3.23
N LEU A 58 9.07 1.70 2.63
CA LEU A 58 8.10 0.68 3.03
C LEU A 58 8.65 -0.75 2.87
N GLY A 59 9.35 -1.03 1.76
CA GLY A 59 9.96 -2.34 1.51
C GLY A 59 11.11 -2.69 2.46
N GLY A 60 11.76 -1.68 3.04
CA GLY A 60 12.81 -1.85 4.06
C GLY A 60 12.29 -1.87 5.50
N LEU A 61 11.01 -1.55 5.73
CA LEU A 61 10.45 -1.45 7.06
C LEU A 61 10.30 -2.84 7.70
N PRO A 62 10.73 -3.04 8.97
CA PRO A 62 10.38 -4.24 9.72
C PRO A 62 8.86 -4.38 9.81
N GLY A 63 8.32 -5.47 9.23
CA GLY A 63 6.87 -5.69 9.14
C GLY A 63 6.19 -5.02 7.95
N GLY A 64 6.91 -4.28 7.11
CA GLY A 64 6.41 -3.74 5.85
C GLY A 64 5.99 -4.84 4.86
N LEU A 65 4.90 -4.59 4.15
CA LEU A 65 4.33 -5.50 3.16
C LEU A 65 4.03 -4.76 1.87
N ILE A 66 4.53 -5.31 0.77
CA ILE A 66 4.13 -4.94 -0.59
C ILE A 66 3.77 -6.22 -1.31
N LEU A 67 2.51 -6.34 -1.73
CA LEU A 67 2.02 -7.42 -2.58
C LEU A 67 1.67 -6.85 -3.94
N ALA A 68 2.04 -7.55 -5.01
CA ALA A 68 1.67 -7.23 -6.37
C ALA A 68 0.91 -8.40 -7.00
N ALA A 69 -0.15 -8.07 -7.74
CA ALA A 69 -0.86 -9.04 -8.57
C ALA A 69 -0.45 -8.88 -10.03
N PHE A 70 -0.16 -10.00 -10.68
CA PHE A 70 0.25 -10.06 -12.07
C PHE A 70 -0.75 -10.84 -12.90
N ASP A 71 -1.11 -10.28 -14.06
CA ASP A 71 -1.67 -11.04 -15.18
C ASP A 71 -0.51 -11.30 -16.15
N ARG A 72 -0.11 -12.58 -16.27
CA ARG A 72 1.15 -12.98 -16.92
C ARG A 72 2.35 -12.27 -16.27
N ASN A 73 3.02 -11.38 -17.02
CA ASN A 73 4.21 -10.66 -16.56
C ASN A 73 3.94 -9.17 -16.27
N ARG A 74 2.68 -8.72 -16.34
CA ARG A 74 2.27 -7.33 -16.13
C ARG A 74 1.63 -7.17 -14.77
N MET A 75 2.11 -6.20 -13.98
CA MET A 75 1.48 -5.81 -12.73
C MET A 75 0.13 -5.15 -13.01
N ILE A 76 -0.92 -5.64 -12.37
CA ILE A 76 -2.29 -5.12 -12.52
C ILE A 76 -2.85 -4.52 -11.22
N ALA A 77 -2.25 -4.86 -10.08
CA ALA A 77 -2.67 -4.37 -8.77
C ALA A 77 -1.52 -4.43 -7.77
N ALA A 78 -1.63 -3.61 -6.72
CA ALA A 78 -0.76 -3.69 -5.57
C ALA A 78 -1.50 -3.41 -4.26
N ALA A 79 -1.06 -4.07 -3.19
CA ALA A 79 -1.45 -3.78 -1.82
C ALA A 79 -0.20 -3.46 -1.01
N THR A 80 -0.23 -2.34 -0.30
CA THR A 80 0.86 -1.90 0.57
C THR A 80 0.38 -1.83 2.00
N GLY A 81 1.20 -2.27 2.96
CA GLY A 81 0.85 -2.14 4.37
C GLY A 81 2.06 -2.03 5.28
N ALA A 82 1.86 -1.36 6.42
CA ALA A 82 2.86 -1.18 7.45
C ALA A 82 2.24 -1.40 8.84
N PRO A 83 3.04 -1.77 9.86
CA PRO A 83 2.63 -1.69 11.25
C PRO A 83 2.19 -0.26 11.59
N LEU A 84 1.08 -0.07 12.30
CA LEU A 84 0.52 1.25 12.60
C LEU A 84 1.46 2.13 13.43
N ASP A 85 2.25 1.53 14.32
CA ASP A 85 3.28 2.22 15.10
C ASP A 85 4.48 2.67 14.24
N GLN A 86 4.59 2.15 13.02
CA GLN A 86 5.61 2.50 12.03
C GLN A 86 5.05 3.29 10.82
N GLU A 87 3.73 3.47 10.71
CA GLU A 87 3.03 4.26 9.68
C GLU A 87 3.35 5.78 9.75
N ARG A 88 4.35 6.17 10.54
CA ARG A 88 4.92 7.53 10.60
C ARG A 88 5.69 7.92 9.33
N LEU A 89 5.95 6.98 8.42
CA LEU A 89 6.74 7.16 7.19
C LEU A 89 5.99 7.82 6.01
N ARG A 90 4.96 8.63 6.26
CA ARG A 90 4.49 9.63 5.28
C ARG A 90 5.14 10.98 5.57
N PRO A 91 6.35 11.27 5.05
CA PRO A 91 6.87 12.64 5.06
C PRO A 91 6.08 13.45 4.03
N GLY A 92 4.93 13.95 4.44
CA GLY A 92 3.99 14.70 3.60
C GLY A 92 3.03 15.49 4.47
N GLY A 93 3.58 16.17 5.48
CA GLY A 93 2.88 17.22 6.20
C GLY A 93 2.88 18.51 5.37
N ASP A 94 2.26 18.47 4.19
CA ASP A 94 1.65 19.70 3.67
C ASP A 94 0.33 19.87 4.43
N ARG A 95 0.15 21.07 4.97
CA ARG A 95 -0.71 21.48 6.09
C ARG A 95 -2.23 21.28 5.90
N GLN A 96 -2.69 20.47 4.95
CA GLN A 96 -4.08 20.46 4.46
C GLN A 96 -4.84 19.13 4.53
N THR A 97 -4.25 18.03 5.02
CA THR A 97 -5.05 16.81 5.28
C THR A 97 -5.33 16.65 6.77
N PRO A 98 -6.59 16.77 7.23
CA PRO A 98 -6.91 16.45 8.61
C PRO A 98 -6.71 14.96 8.82
N SER A 99 -5.90 14.61 9.83
CA SER A 99 -5.80 13.26 10.35
C SER A 99 -7.19 12.77 10.76
N LEU A 100 -7.72 11.78 10.05
CA LEU A 100 -8.98 11.09 10.40
C LEU A 100 -8.82 10.16 11.62
N LEU A 101 -7.61 10.02 12.17
CA LEU A 101 -7.28 9.07 13.24
C LEU A 101 -6.90 9.76 14.56
N GLY A 102 -7.49 10.92 14.84
CA GLY A 102 -7.20 11.72 16.04
C GLY A 102 -8.18 11.56 17.22
N GLN A 103 -9.21 10.72 17.14
CA GLN A 103 -10.33 10.76 18.10
C GLN A 103 -10.60 9.44 18.86
N ALA A 104 -9.63 8.53 18.94
CA ALA A 104 -9.80 7.34 19.76
C ALA A 104 -8.57 7.07 20.62
N SER A 105 -8.80 7.16 21.93
CA SER A 105 -8.13 6.42 23.02
C SER A 105 -7.31 7.26 24.00
N SER A 106 -8.01 7.90 24.94
CA SER A 106 -7.46 8.26 26.25
C SER A 106 -8.17 7.43 27.32
N HIS A 107 -7.70 6.24 27.66
CA HIS A 107 -7.98 5.55 28.95
C HIS A 107 -6.82 4.58 29.26
N PRO A 108 -6.25 4.59 30.49
CA PRO A 108 -5.12 3.73 30.83
C PRO A 108 -5.62 2.35 31.30
N HIS A 109 -5.03 1.26 30.80
CA HIS A 109 -5.26 -0.07 31.36
C HIS A 109 -3.96 -0.76 31.80
N ARG A 110 -4.09 -1.29 33.02
CA ARG A 110 -3.15 -1.94 33.93
C ARG A 110 -2.47 -3.19 33.35
N SER A 111 -1.22 -3.39 33.77
CA SER A 111 -0.34 -4.52 33.43
C SER A 111 -0.93 -5.90 33.81
N MET A 112 -0.80 -6.88 32.92
CA MET A 112 -0.85 -8.30 33.24
C MET A 112 0.11 -9.12 32.36
N THR A 113 0.84 -10.00 33.03
CA THR A 113 1.88 -10.92 32.55
C THR A 113 1.29 -12.08 31.74
N GLY A 114 1.86 -12.33 30.56
CA GLY A 114 1.61 -13.52 29.73
C GLY A 114 2.22 -13.31 28.36
N GLY A 115 2.96 -14.30 27.84
CA GLY A 115 3.65 -14.22 26.54
C GLY A 115 2.68 -14.01 25.38
N GLN A 116 2.25 -12.77 25.17
CA GLN A 116 1.51 -12.34 24.00
C GLN A 116 2.52 -12.11 22.88
N ARG A 117 2.38 -12.87 21.79
CA ARG A 117 2.88 -12.39 20.50
C ARG A 117 2.15 -11.08 20.24
N HIS A 118 2.84 -9.95 20.43
CA HIS A 118 2.30 -8.62 20.18
C HIS A 118 1.83 -8.57 18.71
N ARG A 119 0.51 -8.66 18.50
CA ARG A 119 -0.10 -8.42 17.20
C ARG A 119 -0.24 -6.91 17.07
N HIS A 120 0.77 -6.29 16.47
CA HIS A 120 0.73 -4.87 16.13
C HIS A 120 -0.40 -4.67 15.08
N PRO A 121 -1.27 -3.66 15.25
CA PRO A 121 -2.27 -3.35 14.23
C PRO A 121 -1.58 -2.83 12.95
N PHE A 122 -2.20 -3.04 11.78
CA PHE A 122 -1.65 -2.69 10.45
C PHE A 122 -2.57 -1.73 9.68
N ALA A 123 -1.99 -0.80 8.91
CA ALA A 123 -2.69 -0.09 7.85
C ALA A 123 -2.44 -0.79 6.50
N VAL A 124 -3.46 -0.86 5.64
CA VAL A 124 -3.35 -1.41 4.28
C VAL A 124 -4.00 -0.46 3.28
N ALA A 125 -3.26 -0.09 2.24
CA ALA A 125 -3.76 0.63 1.08
C ALA A 125 -3.77 -0.29 -0.14
N PHE A 126 -4.82 -0.17 -0.96
CA PHE A 126 -4.99 -0.96 -2.17
C PHE A 126 -5.03 -0.07 -3.40
N HIS A 127 -4.34 -0.51 -4.47
CA HIS A 127 -4.23 0.21 -5.73
C HIS A 127 -4.55 -0.75 -6.88
N PHE A 128 -5.58 -0.42 -7.66
CA PHE A 128 -6.01 -1.20 -8.82
C PHE A 128 -6.27 -0.25 -9.98
N VAL A 129 -5.74 -0.55 -11.16
CA VAL A 129 -6.13 0.18 -12.36
C VAL A 129 -7.50 -0.34 -12.78
N ARG A 130 -8.48 0.57 -12.85
CA ARG A 130 -9.77 0.28 -13.45
C ARG A 130 -9.52 -0.11 -14.91
N ARG A 131 -9.99 -1.28 -15.34
CA ARG A 131 -10.01 -1.60 -16.77
C ARG A 131 -11.40 -1.34 -17.29
N ASP A 132 -11.46 -0.50 -18.32
CA ASP A 132 -12.63 -0.29 -19.16
C ASP A 132 -13.04 -1.57 -19.89
#